data_AF-V5H3A8-F1
#
_entry.id   AF-V5H3A8-F1
#
_cell.length_a   1.000
_cell.length_b   1.000
_cell.length_c   1.000
_cell.angle_alpha   90.00
_cell.angle_beta   90.00
_cell.angle_gamma   90.00
#
_symmetry.space_group_name_H-M   'P 1'
#
loop_
_entity.id
_entity.type
_entity.pdbx_description
1 polymer ?
#
loop_
_entity_poly.entity_id
_entity_poly.type
_entity_poly.pdbx_seq_one_letter_code
_entity_poly.pdbx_strand_id
1 'polypeptide(L)'
;KGRGEKYNTFNEECVKRRGIIVINNKDNLCLPRALVVAIAYVNKDKEQTKVRRDIGKLQTLRAQDLIRVSGVVIPEDGAGIHELQEFQRHLKDYCIVVYQYGTKGRDVIFRGSTEAPSF
;
A
#
# COMPACT_ATOMS: atom_id res chain seq x y z
N LYS A 1 34.52 -16.81 17.51
CA LYS A 1 34.46 -16.87 16.02
C LYS A 1 33.34 -15.95 15.57
N GLY A 2 33.67 -14.73 15.13
CA GLY A 2 32.70 -13.66 14.87
C GLY A 2 31.72 -14.06 13.77
N ARG A 3 30.41 -13.91 14.04
CA ARG A 3 29.38 -14.02 13.01
C ARG A 3 29.54 -12.79 12.12
N GLY A 4 30.15 -12.95 10.96
CA GLY A 4 30.20 -11.90 9.95
C GLY A 4 28.77 -11.47 9.64
N GLU A 5 28.43 -10.26 10.04
CA GLU A 5 27.17 -9.61 9.71
C GLU A 5 27.15 -9.40 8.20
N LYS A 6 26.59 -10.37 7.46
CA LYS A 6 26.16 -10.11 6.10
C LYS A 6 24.98 -9.16 6.20
N TYR A 7 25.27 -7.86 6.08
CA TYR A 7 24.24 -6.86 5.86
C TYR A 7 23.48 -7.27 4.58
N ASN A 8 22.29 -7.84 4.76
CA ASN A 8 21.39 -8.10 3.64
C ASN A 8 21.09 -6.75 2.99
N THR A 9 21.11 -6.71 1.66
CA THR A 9 20.67 -5.51 0.93
C THR A 9 19.21 -5.20 1.28
N PHE A 10 18.79 -3.93 1.14
CA PHE A 10 17.39 -3.52 1.36
C PHE A 10 16.41 -4.43 0.61
N ASN A 11 16.74 -4.79 -0.64
CA ASN A 11 15.95 -5.70 -1.44
C ASN A 11 15.89 -7.13 -0.85
N GLU A 12 17.00 -7.66 -0.33
CA GLU A 12 17.04 -8.96 0.35
C GLU A 12 16.23 -8.97 1.65
N GLU A 13 16.26 -7.89 2.45
CA GLU A 13 15.41 -7.75 3.63
C GLU A 13 13.93 -7.68 3.27
N CYS A 14 13.58 -6.91 2.22
CA CYS A 14 12.21 -6.81 1.71
C CYS A 14 11.68 -8.16 1.18
N VAL A 15 12.53 -8.96 0.53
CA VAL A 15 12.18 -10.30 0.05
C VAL A 15 12.04 -11.30 1.21
N LYS A 16 12.90 -11.21 2.23
CA LYS A 16 12.89 -12.13 3.38
C LYS A 16 11.75 -11.86 4.36
N ARG A 17 11.37 -10.60 4.56
CA ARG A 17 10.29 -10.23 5.47
C ARG A 17 8.94 -10.33 4.78
N ARG A 18 8.17 -11.36 5.14
CA ARG A 18 6.80 -11.59 4.64
C ARG A 18 5.85 -10.40 4.86
N GLY A 19 6.16 -9.48 5.77
CA GLY A 19 5.39 -8.24 6.00
C GLY A 19 5.84 -7.02 5.19
N ILE A 20 6.92 -7.10 4.39
CA ILE A 20 7.37 -5.98 3.55
C ILE A 20 6.91 -6.20 2.11
N ILE A 21 6.29 -5.17 1.54
CA ILE A 21 5.82 -5.14 0.15
C ILE A 21 6.76 -4.23 -0.61
N VAL A 22 7.34 -4.76 -1.70
CA VAL A 22 8.11 -3.95 -2.64
C VAL A 22 7.14 -3.37 -3.65
N ILE A 23 7.13 -2.05 -3.77
CA ILE A 23 6.33 -1.31 -4.74
C ILE A 23 7.31 -0.58 -5.64
N ASN A 24 7.24 -0.86 -6.94
CA ASN A 24 8.09 -0.21 -7.91
C ASN A 24 7.46 1.13 -8.32
N ASN A 25 8.08 2.24 -7.93
CA ASN A 25 7.56 3.60 -8.12
C ASN A 25 8.25 4.31 -9.29
N LYS A 26 8.31 3.66 -10.47
CA LYS A 26 8.70 4.35 -11.72
C LYS A 26 7.61 5.31 -12.21
N ASP A 27 6.42 5.20 -11.63
CA ASP A 27 5.27 6.09 -11.77
C ASP A 27 4.92 6.65 -10.38
N ASN A 28 3.91 7.51 -10.28
CA ASN A 28 3.44 8.09 -9.01
C ASN A 28 2.40 7.20 -8.30
N LEU A 29 2.30 5.93 -8.67
CA LEU A 29 1.20 5.04 -8.26
C LEU A 29 1.51 4.25 -6.98
N CYS A 30 2.51 4.64 -6.19
CA CYS A 30 2.88 3.90 -4.98
C CYS A 30 1.72 3.69 -4.00
N LEU A 31 0.91 4.73 -3.77
CA LEU A 31 -0.24 4.65 -2.87
C LEU A 31 -1.30 3.66 -3.36
N PRO A 32 -1.87 3.78 -4.58
CA PRO A 32 -2.87 2.84 -5.07
C PRO A 32 -2.31 1.42 -5.20
N ARG A 33 -1.03 1.25 -5.55
CA ARG A 33 -0.36 -0.07 -5.53
C ARG A 33 -0.33 -0.66 -4.11
N ALA A 34 -0.03 0.14 -3.09
CA ALA A 34 -0.04 -0.30 -1.70
C ALA A 34 -1.43 -0.73 -1.25
N LEU A 35 -2.45 0.07 -1.55
CA LEU A 35 -3.85 -0.21 -1.21
C LEU A 35 -4.33 -1.51 -1.85
N VAL A 36 -4.06 -1.73 -3.13
CA VAL A 36 -4.44 -2.95 -3.84
C VAL A 36 -3.81 -4.20 -3.20
N VAL A 37 -2.53 -4.13 -2.82
CA VAL A 37 -1.88 -5.27 -2.14
C VAL A 37 -2.50 -5.52 -0.76
N ALA A 38 -2.81 -4.45 -0.01
CA ALA A 38 -3.47 -4.56 1.29
C ALA A 38 -4.87 -5.16 1.17
N ILE A 39 -5.68 -4.69 0.22
CA ILE A 39 -7.03 -5.22 -0.06
C ILE A 39 -6.96 -6.70 -0.44
N ALA A 40 -6.06 -7.08 -1.35
CA ALA A 40 -5.88 -8.48 -1.74
C ALA A 40 -5.48 -9.38 -0.56
N TYR A 41 -4.70 -8.84 0.38
CA TYR A 41 -4.34 -9.54 1.61
C TYR A 41 -5.53 -9.72 2.56
N VAL A 42 -6.26 -8.64 2.85
CA VAL A 42 -7.44 -8.66 3.74
C VAL A 42 -8.53 -9.59 3.20
N ASN A 43 -8.79 -9.55 1.89
CA ASN A 43 -9.82 -10.35 1.25
C ASN A 43 -9.41 -11.81 0.97
N LYS A 44 -8.19 -12.21 1.35
CA LYS A 44 -7.63 -13.55 1.06
C LYS A 44 -7.75 -13.90 -0.43
N ASP A 45 -7.41 -12.95 -1.29
CA ASP A 45 -7.48 -13.14 -2.75
C ASP A 45 -6.60 -14.33 -3.17
N LYS A 46 -7.14 -15.22 -3.99
CA LYS A 46 -6.41 -16.37 -4.58
C LYS A 46 -5.18 -15.91 -5.36
N GLU A 47 -5.26 -14.72 -5.95
CA GLU A 47 -4.23 -14.09 -6.74
C GLU A 47 -3.34 -13.14 -5.92
N GLN A 48 -3.47 -13.12 -4.58
CA GLN A 48 -2.72 -12.22 -3.68
C GLN A 48 -1.21 -12.28 -3.90
N THR A 49 -0.65 -13.47 -4.19
CA THR A 49 0.77 -13.60 -4.50
C THR A 49 1.14 -12.92 -5.81
N LYS A 50 0.28 -12.99 -6.84
CA LYS A 50 0.49 -12.33 -8.12
C LYS A 50 0.36 -10.82 -7.99
N VAL A 51 -0.63 -10.34 -7.24
CA VAL A 51 -0.80 -8.92 -6.91
C VAL A 51 0.40 -8.39 -6.13
N ARG A 52 0.87 -9.11 -5.11
CA ARG A 52 2.01 -8.70 -4.30
C ARG A 52 3.32 -8.61 -5.08
N ARG A 53 3.54 -9.52 -6.03
CA ARG A 53 4.77 -9.62 -6.84
C ARG A 53 4.67 -8.91 -8.19
N ASP A 54 3.54 -8.24 -8.47
CA ASP A 54 3.20 -7.66 -9.76
C ASP A 54 3.37 -8.62 -10.96
N ILE A 55 3.03 -9.90 -10.76
CA ILE A 55 3.09 -10.92 -11.82
C ILE A 55 2.05 -10.58 -12.88
N GLY A 56 2.47 -10.51 -14.14
CA GLY A 56 1.60 -10.13 -15.25
C GLY A 56 1.12 -8.68 -15.18
N LYS A 57 1.82 -7.81 -14.43
CA LYS A 57 1.43 -6.42 -14.16
C LYS A 57 0.11 -6.29 -13.39
N LEU A 58 -0.29 -7.33 -12.64
CA LEU A 58 -1.58 -7.36 -11.97
C LEU A 58 -1.71 -6.30 -10.86
N GLN A 59 -0.62 -5.95 -10.17
CA GLN A 59 -0.62 -4.84 -9.22
C GLN A 59 -0.89 -3.53 -9.94
N THR A 60 -0.18 -3.31 -11.05
CA THR A 60 -0.30 -2.10 -11.87
C THR A 60 -1.72 -1.94 -12.41
N LEU A 61 -2.27 -2.99 -13.02
CA LEU A 61 -3.61 -2.99 -13.62
C LEU A 61 -4.68 -2.70 -12.58
N ARG A 62 -4.62 -3.37 -11.42
CA ARG A 62 -5.58 -3.14 -10.33
C ARG A 62 -5.43 -1.78 -9.67
N ALA A 63 -4.22 -1.23 -9.62
CA ALA A 63 -3.99 0.12 -9.10
C ALA A 63 -4.59 1.18 -10.03
N GLN A 64 -4.42 1.01 -11.35
CA GLN A 64 -5.07 1.87 -12.36
C GLN A 64 -6.59 1.74 -12.32
N ASP A 65 -7.09 0.51 -12.16
CA ASP A 65 -8.53 0.28 -12.00
C ASP A 65 -9.06 0.94 -10.72
N LEU A 66 -8.35 0.81 -9.60
CA LEU A 66 -8.69 1.46 -8.33
C LEU A 66 -8.80 2.98 -8.49
N ILE A 67 -7.84 3.63 -9.14
CA ILE A 67 -7.89 5.06 -9.46
C ILE A 67 -9.13 5.38 -10.30
N ARG A 68 -9.36 4.62 -11.37
CA ARG A 68 -10.48 4.83 -12.27
C ARG A 68 -11.84 4.71 -11.57
N VAL A 69 -12.03 3.71 -10.71
CA VAL A 69 -13.30 3.50 -10.01
C VAL A 69 -13.49 4.43 -8.82
N SER A 70 -12.41 4.88 -8.20
CA SER A 70 -12.46 5.83 -7.08
C SER A 70 -12.57 7.28 -7.53
N GLY A 71 -12.20 7.58 -8.78
CA GLY A 71 -12.15 8.94 -9.31
C GLY A 71 -11.01 9.80 -8.73
N VAL A 72 -10.11 9.20 -7.95
CA VAL A 72 -8.98 9.90 -7.33
C VAL A 72 -7.95 10.24 -8.38
N VAL A 73 -7.53 11.50 -8.44
CA VAL A 73 -6.44 11.94 -9.33
C VAL A 73 -5.14 11.94 -8.54
N ILE A 74 -4.13 11.25 -9.06
CA ILE A 74 -2.80 11.21 -8.43
C ILE A 74 -1.93 12.33 -9.01
N PRO A 75 -1.43 13.26 -8.17
CA PRO A 75 -0.54 14.34 -8.62
C PRO A 75 0.78 13.83 -9.21
N GLU A 76 1.44 14.69 -10.01
CA GLU A 76 2.78 14.41 -10.53
C GLU A 76 3.85 14.32 -9.43
N ASP A 77 3.62 14.98 -8.29
CA ASP A 77 4.49 14.92 -7.12
C ASP A 77 4.22 13.69 -6.22
N GLY A 78 3.23 12.87 -6.60
CA GLY A 78 2.79 11.72 -5.81
C GLY A 78 1.60 12.00 -4.90
N ALA A 79 1.10 10.94 -4.28
CA ALA A 79 -0.08 11.00 -3.43
C ALA A 79 0.27 11.36 -1.98
N GLY A 80 -0.56 12.19 -1.36
CA GLY A 80 -0.46 12.64 0.03
C GLY A 80 -1.70 12.31 0.86
N ILE A 81 -1.91 13.12 1.93
CA ILE A 81 -3.03 12.95 2.86
C ILE A 81 -4.38 13.18 2.17
N HIS A 82 -4.43 14.10 1.21
CA HIS A 82 -5.66 14.41 0.49
C HIS A 82 -6.15 13.19 -0.31
N GLU A 83 -5.28 12.57 -1.10
CA GLU A 83 -5.60 11.37 -1.89
C GLU A 83 -5.94 10.18 -0.97
N LEU A 84 -5.26 10.07 0.19
CA LEU A 84 -5.61 9.09 1.23
C LEU A 84 -7.05 9.25 1.73
N GLN A 85 -7.51 10.47 1.95
CA GLN A 85 -8.90 10.75 2.35
C GLN A 85 -9.88 10.38 1.24
N GLU A 86 -9.56 10.66 -0.02
CA GLU A 86 -10.41 10.29 -1.15
C GLU A 86 -10.52 8.77 -1.29
N PHE A 87 -9.40 8.05 -1.21
CA PHE A 87 -9.40 6.60 -1.20
C PHE A 87 -10.17 6.03 0.00
N GLN A 88 -10.06 6.63 1.18
CA GLN A 88 -10.83 6.20 2.35
C GLN A 88 -12.35 6.38 2.14
N ARG A 89 -12.78 7.47 1.50
CA ARG A 89 -14.20 7.70 1.17
C ARG A 89 -14.75 6.65 0.21
N HIS A 90 -13.91 6.17 -0.71
CA HIS A 90 -14.27 5.10 -1.64
C HIS A 90 -14.24 3.71 -0.99
N LEU A 91 -13.19 3.42 -0.21
CA LEU A 91 -12.93 2.13 0.42
C LEU A 91 -13.63 2.01 1.79
N LYS A 92 -14.95 2.14 1.81
CA LYS A 92 -15.76 2.21 3.05
C LYS A 92 -15.67 0.96 3.93
N ASP A 93 -15.42 -0.21 3.33
CA ASP A 93 -15.27 -1.47 4.06
C ASP A 93 -13.88 -1.64 4.71
N TYR A 94 -12.98 -0.68 4.51
CA TYR A 94 -11.60 -0.72 4.98
C TYR A 94 -11.28 0.51 5.83
N CYS A 95 -10.37 0.34 6.79
CA CYS A 95 -9.76 1.45 7.52
C CYS A 95 -8.30 1.60 7.08
N ILE A 96 -7.99 2.64 6.33
CA ILE A 96 -6.62 2.95 5.92
C ILE A 96 -5.90 3.59 7.10
N VAL A 97 -4.74 3.04 7.48
CA VAL A 97 -3.89 3.60 8.54
C VAL A 97 -2.48 3.74 8.01
N VAL A 98 -1.94 4.96 8.07
CA VAL A 98 -0.59 5.29 7.64
C VAL A 98 0.24 5.68 8.86
N TYR A 99 1.39 5.04 9.00
CA TYR A 99 2.31 5.27 10.10
C TYR A 99 3.54 6.02 9.63
N GLN A 100 4.16 6.78 10.52
CA GLN A 100 5.43 7.43 10.24
C GLN A 100 6.56 6.41 10.18
N TYR A 101 7.30 6.44 9.06
CA TYR A 101 8.50 5.65 8.90
C TYR A 101 9.57 6.14 9.89
N GLY A 102 10.08 5.23 10.74
CA GLY A 102 11.11 5.52 11.74
C GLY A 102 10.67 5.36 13.19
N THR A 103 9.37 5.40 13.49
CA THR A 103 8.87 5.34 14.88
C THR A 103 8.40 3.95 15.30
N LYS A 104 8.66 2.94 14.45
CA LYS A 104 8.22 1.54 14.58
C LYS A 104 6.70 1.40 14.64
N GLY A 105 5.96 2.27 13.95
CA GLY A 105 4.50 2.21 13.90
C GLY A 105 3.80 2.78 15.14
N ARG A 106 4.49 3.61 15.93
CA ARG A 106 3.91 4.28 17.10
C ARG A 106 3.17 5.57 16.74
N ASP A 107 3.64 6.26 15.71
CA ASP A 107 3.04 7.53 15.29
C ASP A 107 2.20 7.33 14.03
N VAL A 108 0.92 7.64 14.15
CA VAL A 108 -0.06 7.56 13.07
C VAL A 108 -0.09 8.91 12.36
N ILE A 109 0.23 8.91 11.06
CA ILE A 109 0.13 10.09 10.18
C ILE A 109 -1.30 10.27 9.69
N PHE A 110 -1.97 9.16 9.38
CA PHE A 110 -3.34 9.16 8.88
C PHE A 110 -4.09 7.95 9.41
N ARG A 111 -5.33 8.18 9.83
CA ARG A 111 -6.29 7.12 10.14
C ARG A 111 -7.61 7.48 9.50
N GLY A 112 -8.07 6.62 8.61
CA GLY A 112 -9.39 6.72 8.04
C GLY A 112 -10.47 6.60 9.11
N SER A 113 -11.45 7.49 9.06
CA SER A 113 -12.65 7.38 9.90
C SER A 113 -13.63 6.42 9.22
N THR A 114 -14.01 5.34 9.90
CA THR A 114 -15.09 4.43 9.45
C THR A 114 -16.47 4.95 9.83
N GLU A 115 -16.58 6.21 10.30
CA GLU A 115 -17.86 6.79 10.66
C GLU A 115 -18.69 7.02 9.40
N ALA A 116 -19.63 6.09 9.16
CA ALA A 116 -20.79 6.38 8.36
C ALA A 116 -21.44 7.67 8.92
N PRO A 117 -21.92 8.59 8.06
CA PRO A 117 -22.67 9.72 8.56
C PRO A 117 -23.84 9.17 9.40
N SER A 118 -23.81 9.49 10.69
CA SER A 118 -24.94 9.25 11.58
C SER A 118 -26.04 10.20 11.10
N PHE A 119 -27.03 9.65 10.39
CA PHE A 119 -28.28 10.37 10.07
C PHE A 119 -29.15 10.45 11.32
#